data_AF-A0A7V0JE75-F1
#
_entry.id   AF-A0A7V0JE75-F1
#
_cell.length_a   1.000
_cell.length_b   1.000
_cell.length_c   1.000
_cell.angle_alpha   90.00
_cell.angle_beta   90.00
_cell.angle_gamma   90.00
#
_symmetry.space_group_name_H-M   'P 1'
#
loop_
_entity.id
_entity.type
_entity.pdbx_description
1 polymer ?
#
loop_
_entity_poly.entity_id
_entity_poly.type
_entity_poly.pdbx_seq_one_letter_code
_entity_poly.pdbx_strand_id
1 'polypeptide(L)'
;MKKLAILIIFLLILPSVLFSAKGKVKNSATVPENTDIHYTGKYCSVCHEKTPVKGGNKFLKFGGDFTQLCKCHGYRPGAYIHPAGVVPSEEKRKKIPMDFPLKDGRISCSTCHDIYLQCRKNPRYKIINRRFLRGAPYVSRTTLCFRCHDKKKYRKLDPHNQLTEKGAIIVDKCLYCHVEKPDEKTATFKEVKLIGNLEALCFR
;
A
#
# COMPACT_ATOMS: atom_id res chain seq x y z
N MET A 1 -70.10 53.06 -14.09
CA MET A 1 -69.41 54.26 -13.59
C MET A 1 -68.68 53.92 -12.29
N LYS A 2 -67.43 54.39 -12.15
CA LYS A 2 -66.52 54.34 -10.96
C LYS A 2 -65.85 52.97 -10.72
N LYS A 3 -64.63 52.77 -11.28
CA LYS A 3 -63.28 53.00 -10.68
C LYS A 3 -62.98 52.02 -9.53
N LEU A 4 -62.21 50.96 -9.78
CA LEU A 4 -60.74 50.86 -9.68
C LEU A 4 -60.24 50.75 -8.23
N ALA A 5 -59.81 49.55 -7.83
CA ALA A 5 -58.67 49.33 -6.95
C ALA A 5 -58.24 47.85 -7.03
N ILE A 6 -57.19 47.61 -7.82
CA ILE A 6 -56.45 46.36 -7.90
C ILE A 6 -55.48 46.36 -6.70
N LEU A 7 -55.55 45.35 -5.83
CA LEU A 7 -54.48 45.07 -4.86
C LEU A 7 -53.96 43.66 -5.13
N ILE A 8 -52.92 43.60 -5.97
CA ILE A 8 -52.13 42.40 -6.25
C ILE A 8 -51.23 42.17 -5.04
N ILE A 9 -51.56 41.18 -4.21
CA ILE A 9 -50.64 40.67 -3.18
C ILE A 9 -49.67 39.72 -3.90
N PHE A 10 -48.50 40.26 -4.24
CA PHE A 10 -47.36 39.52 -4.76
C PHE A 10 -46.79 38.65 -3.61
N LEU A 11 -47.23 37.40 -3.51
CA LEU A 11 -46.63 36.44 -2.59
C LEU A 11 -45.27 36.04 -3.17
N LEU A 12 -44.21 36.70 -2.69
CA LEU A 12 -42.81 36.44 -3.03
C LEU A 12 -42.47 34.98 -2.74
N ILE A 13 -42.39 34.18 -3.81
CA ILE A 13 -41.76 32.86 -3.80
C ILE A 13 -40.27 33.09 -3.55
N LEU A 14 -39.85 32.95 -2.28
CA LEU A 14 -38.44 32.83 -1.92
C LEU A 14 -37.88 31.58 -2.62
N PRO A 15 -36.97 31.70 -3.60
CA PRO A 15 -36.23 30.55 -4.06
C PRO A 15 -35.29 30.20 -2.91
N SER A 16 -35.58 29.10 -2.22
CA SER A 16 -34.67 28.48 -1.28
C SER A 16 -33.46 28.03 -2.09
N VAL A 17 -32.47 28.91 -2.16
CA VAL A 17 -31.15 28.66 -2.73
C VAL A 17 -30.58 27.47 -1.96
N LEU A 18 -30.63 26.30 -2.60
CA LEU A 18 -29.83 25.14 -2.23
C LEU A 18 -28.37 25.57 -2.35
N PHE A 19 -27.82 26.09 -1.25
CA PHE A 19 -26.38 26.23 -1.07
C PHE A 19 -25.81 24.81 -1.01
N SER A 20 -25.56 24.25 -2.19
CA SER A 20 -24.66 23.12 -2.35
C SER A 20 -23.29 23.63 -1.95
N ALA A 21 -22.93 23.42 -0.68
CA ALA A 21 -21.59 23.64 -0.19
C ALA A 21 -20.66 22.64 -0.88
N LYS A 22 -20.29 22.94 -2.14
CA LYS A 22 -19.05 22.46 -2.75
C LYS A 22 -17.94 23.10 -1.94
N GLY A 23 -17.57 22.46 -0.85
CA GLY A 23 -16.36 22.78 -0.11
C GLY A 23 -15.21 22.76 -1.11
N LYS A 24 -14.71 23.96 -1.46
CA LYS A 24 -13.45 24.13 -2.17
C LYS A 24 -12.38 23.43 -1.32
N VAL A 25 -11.91 22.28 -1.79
CA VAL A 25 -10.74 21.61 -1.23
C VAL A 25 -9.58 22.58 -1.43
N LYS A 26 -9.16 23.26 -0.36
CA LYS A 26 -7.99 24.13 -0.38
C LYS A 26 -6.78 23.29 -0.78
N ASN A 27 -6.19 23.63 -1.92
CA ASN A 27 -4.96 23.05 -2.43
C ASN A 27 -3.79 23.39 -1.51
N SER A 28 -2.98 22.35 -1.24
CA SER A 28 -1.56 22.44 -0.92
C SER A 28 -1.15 23.33 0.26
N ALA A 29 -1.57 23.00 1.47
CA ALA A 29 -0.75 23.33 2.63
C ALA A 29 0.49 22.42 2.60
N THR A 30 1.69 23.00 2.58
CA THR A 30 2.95 22.27 2.80
C THR A 30 2.85 21.52 4.13
N VAL A 31 2.89 20.20 4.08
CA VAL A 31 2.79 19.36 5.27
C VAL A 31 4.13 19.40 6.00
N PRO A 32 4.18 19.79 7.29
CA PRO A 32 5.42 19.74 8.07
C PRO A 32 6.03 18.33 8.08
N GLU A 33 7.36 18.24 8.04
CA GLU A 33 8.14 17.03 7.77
C GLU A 33 7.81 15.83 8.67
N ASN A 34 7.34 16.07 9.91
CA ASN A 34 7.01 15.04 10.90
C ASN A 34 5.51 14.80 11.10
N THR A 35 4.67 15.32 10.20
CA THR A 35 3.20 15.16 10.33
C THR A 35 2.77 13.77 9.89
N ASP A 36 2.13 13.01 10.78
CA ASP A 36 1.41 11.80 10.37
C ASP A 36 0.17 12.16 9.54
N ILE A 37 0.30 12.02 8.23
CA ILE A 37 -0.77 12.34 7.28
C ILE A 37 -1.86 11.27 7.19
N HIS A 38 -1.61 10.07 7.72
CA HIS A 38 -2.50 8.92 7.59
C HIS A 38 -3.63 8.95 8.61
N TYR A 39 -4.79 8.42 8.20
CA TYR A 39 -6.02 8.39 9.01
C TYR A 39 -6.52 9.77 9.47
N THR A 40 -6.07 10.85 8.82
CA THR A 40 -6.47 12.22 9.17
C THR A 40 -7.68 12.70 8.38
N GLY A 41 -7.82 12.23 7.14
CA GLY A 41 -8.77 12.76 6.15
C GLY A 41 -8.49 14.18 5.68
N LYS A 42 -7.37 14.80 6.11
CA LYS A 42 -7.02 16.20 5.80
C LYS A 42 -6.01 16.31 4.67
N TYR A 43 -5.03 15.41 4.64
CA TYR A 43 -3.86 15.51 3.76
C TYR A 43 -3.94 14.57 2.54
N CYS A 44 -5.15 14.18 2.15
CA CYS A 44 -5.41 13.28 1.03
C CYS A 44 -4.78 13.82 -0.28
N SER A 45 -4.77 15.14 -0.44
CA SER A 45 -4.23 15.82 -1.61
C SER A 45 -2.71 15.68 -1.77
N VAL A 46 -1.99 15.14 -0.77
CA VAL A 46 -0.56 14.81 -0.91
C VAL A 46 -0.37 13.67 -1.92
N CYS A 47 -1.23 12.66 -1.86
CA CYS A 47 -1.14 11.44 -2.68
C CYS A 47 -2.19 11.40 -3.80
N HIS A 48 -3.29 12.14 -3.65
CA HIS A 48 -4.44 12.06 -4.54
C HIS A 48 -4.71 13.40 -5.24
N GLU A 49 -5.10 13.37 -6.51
CA GLU A 49 -5.61 14.53 -7.24
C GLU A 49 -6.99 14.95 -6.74
N LYS A 50 -7.80 13.97 -6.32
CA LYS A 50 -9.13 14.15 -5.72
C LYS A 50 -9.31 13.16 -4.58
N THR A 51 -10.08 13.53 -3.56
CA THR A 51 -10.36 12.63 -2.44
C THR A 51 -11.03 11.34 -2.93
N PRO A 52 -10.44 10.16 -2.69
CA PRO A 52 -11.00 8.91 -3.19
C PRO A 52 -12.26 8.51 -2.42
N VAL A 53 -13.17 7.80 -3.10
CA VAL A 53 -14.34 7.15 -2.50
C VAL A 53 -14.13 5.64 -2.45
N LYS A 54 -14.82 4.95 -1.52
CA LYS A 54 -14.67 3.51 -1.35
C LYS A 54 -15.06 2.79 -2.64
N GLY A 55 -14.16 1.94 -3.16
CA GLY A 55 -14.39 1.17 -4.39
C GLY A 55 -14.34 1.98 -5.69
N GLY A 56 -14.19 3.30 -5.63
CA GLY A 56 -14.10 4.16 -6.82
C GLY A 56 -12.66 4.35 -7.30
N ASN A 57 -12.50 5.29 -8.24
CA ASN A 57 -11.17 5.70 -8.70
C ASN A 57 -10.37 6.30 -7.53
N LYS A 58 -9.10 5.90 -7.44
CA LYS A 58 -8.19 6.34 -6.39
C LYS A 58 -7.62 7.72 -6.69
N PHE A 59 -7.63 8.21 -7.93
CA PHE A 59 -7.06 9.51 -8.32
C PHE A 59 -5.61 9.69 -7.83
N LEU A 60 -4.78 8.65 -7.92
CA LEU A 60 -3.40 8.73 -7.43
C LEU A 60 -2.57 9.68 -8.29
N LYS A 61 -1.82 10.58 -7.65
CA LYS A 61 -0.80 11.39 -8.33
C LYS A 61 0.34 10.53 -8.85
N PHE A 62 1.22 11.14 -9.65
CA PHE A 62 2.45 10.54 -10.15
C PHE A 62 2.21 9.24 -10.94
N GLY A 63 1.06 9.12 -11.62
CA GLY A 63 0.69 7.88 -12.34
C GLY A 63 0.58 6.65 -11.42
N GLY A 64 0.34 6.86 -10.12
CA GLY A 64 0.35 5.79 -9.13
C GLY A 64 1.74 5.20 -8.88
N ASP A 65 2.83 5.95 -9.10
CA ASP A 65 4.17 5.55 -8.69
C ASP A 65 4.29 5.61 -7.16
N PHE A 66 4.33 4.43 -6.53
CA PHE A 66 4.41 4.32 -5.09
C PHE A 66 5.76 4.76 -4.51
N THR A 67 6.82 4.84 -5.33
CA THR A 67 8.10 5.45 -4.93
C THR A 67 7.88 6.91 -4.54
N GLN A 68 7.14 7.65 -5.37
CA GLN A 68 6.85 9.05 -5.13
C GLN A 68 5.76 9.24 -4.08
N LEU A 69 4.69 8.44 -4.13
CA LEU A 69 3.57 8.54 -3.19
C LEU A 69 3.98 8.17 -1.75
N CYS A 70 4.93 7.24 -1.58
CA CYS A 70 5.34 6.74 -0.28
C CYS A 70 6.79 7.12 0.10
N LYS A 71 7.35 8.17 -0.53
CA LYS A 71 8.74 8.61 -0.32
C LYS A 71 9.12 8.86 1.14
N CYS A 72 8.15 9.25 1.97
CA CYS A 72 8.34 9.45 3.43
C CYS A 72 8.73 8.17 4.18
N HIS A 73 8.58 6.99 3.58
CA HIS A 73 8.91 5.70 4.20
C HIS A 73 10.26 5.11 3.77
N GLY A 74 11.10 5.88 3.06
CA GLY A 74 12.43 5.42 2.66
C GLY A 74 12.42 4.27 1.64
N TYR A 75 11.34 4.15 0.84
CA TYR A 75 11.32 3.20 -0.27
C TYR A 75 12.40 3.57 -1.28
N ARG A 76 13.38 2.69 -1.44
CA ARG A 76 14.40 2.77 -2.48
C ARG A 76 14.27 1.53 -3.37
N PRO A 77 14.07 1.67 -4.69
CA PRO A 77 14.13 0.55 -5.62
C PRO A 77 15.42 -0.26 -5.40
N GLY A 78 15.31 -1.59 -5.36
CA GLY A 78 16.46 -2.49 -5.17
C GLY A 78 16.87 -2.77 -3.71
N ALA A 79 16.63 -1.85 -2.77
CA ALA A 79 16.94 -2.05 -1.34
C ALA A 79 15.71 -2.39 -0.48
N TYR A 80 14.51 -2.28 -1.05
CA TYR A 80 13.27 -2.52 -0.32
C TYR A 80 12.92 -4.00 -0.26
N ILE A 81 12.84 -4.53 0.96
CA ILE A 81 12.61 -5.95 1.24
C ILE A 81 11.16 -6.41 1.01
N HIS A 82 10.21 -5.49 0.80
CA HIS A 82 8.82 -5.90 0.58
C HIS A 82 8.62 -6.42 -0.86
N PRO A 83 7.71 -7.39 -1.05
CA PRO A 83 7.45 -7.98 -2.36
C PRO A 83 6.63 -7.03 -3.25
N ALA A 84 7.26 -6.00 -3.82
CA ALA A 84 6.66 -5.10 -4.81
C ALA A 84 7.37 -5.23 -6.18
N GLY A 85 6.64 -5.05 -7.28
CA GLY A 85 7.14 -5.23 -8.65
C GLY A 85 7.22 -6.68 -9.12
N VAL A 86 6.91 -7.64 -8.23
CA VAL A 86 6.96 -9.08 -8.50
C VAL A 86 5.76 -9.52 -9.32
N VAL A 87 5.99 -10.26 -10.39
CA VAL A 87 4.95 -10.95 -11.17
C VAL A 87 4.60 -12.24 -10.44
N PRO A 88 3.36 -12.44 -9.96
CA PRO A 88 2.97 -13.71 -9.37
C PRO A 88 2.95 -14.82 -10.42
N SER A 89 3.37 -16.03 -10.05
CA SER A 89 3.17 -17.22 -10.89
C SER A 89 1.69 -17.49 -11.12
N GLU A 90 1.35 -18.21 -12.19
CA GLU A 90 -0.05 -18.55 -12.51
C GLU A 90 -0.76 -19.27 -11.35
N GLU A 91 -0.08 -20.20 -10.67
CA GLU A 91 -0.62 -20.86 -9.48
C GLU A 91 -0.95 -19.86 -8.36
N LYS A 92 -0.05 -18.88 -8.12
CA LYS A 92 -0.26 -17.85 -7.09
C LYS A 92 -1.36 -16.88 -7.49
N ARG A 93 -1.45 -16.47 -8.76
CA ARG A 93 -2.52 -15.58 -9.26
C ARG A 93 -3.91 -16.12 -8.91
N LYS A 94 -4.13 -17.42 -9.10
CA LYS A 94 -5.40 -18.09 -8.77
C LYS A 94 -5.76 -18.03 -7.28
N LYS A 95 -4.77 -17.84 -6.40
CA LYS A 95 -4.94 -17.75 -4.94
C LYS A 95 -5.00 -16.31 -4.43
N ILE A 96 -4.69 -15.31 -5.26
CA ILE A 96 -4.77 -13.90 -4.85
C ILE A 96 -6.25 -13.53 -4.67
N PRO A 97 -6.67 -13.04 -3.50
CA PRO A 97 -8.05 -12.62 -3.29
C PRO A 97 -8.44 -11.52 -4.27
N MET A 98 -9.69 -11.54 -4.74
CA MET A 98 -10.21 -10.57 -5.69
C MET A 98 -10.09 -9.12 -5.19
N ASP A 99 -10.15 -8.89 -3.88
CA ASP A 99 -9.99 -7.56 -3.30
C ASP A 99 -8.55 -7.05 -3.31
N PHE A 100 -7.55 -7.88 -3.64
CA PHE A 100 -6.11 -7.57 -3.66
C PHE A 100 -5.67 -7.23 -5.09
N PRO A 101 -5.67 -5.94 -5.49
CA PRO A 101 -5.41 -5.58 -6.87
C PRO A 101 -3.94 -5.78 -7.25
N LEU A 102 -3.70 -6.26 -8.46
CA LEU A 102 -2.40 -6.18 -9.12
C LEU A 102 -2.30 -4.86 -9.90
N LYS A 103 -1.11 -4.27 -9.98
CA LYS A 103 -0.81 -3.15 -10.88
C LYS A 103 -0.03 -3.73 -12.05
N ASP A 104 -0.57 -3.65 -13.26
CA ASP A 104 0.06 -4.17 -14.48
C ASP A 104 0.50 -5.64 -14.35
N GLY A 105 -0.35 -6.45 -13.71
CA GLY A 105 -0.09 -7.87 -13.43
C GLY A 105 0.96 -8.15 -12.35
N ARG A 106 1.45 -7.13 -11.64
CA ARG A 106 2.47 -7.22 -10.60
C ARG A 106 1.91 -6.87 -9.22
N ILE A 107 2.51 -7.45 -8.18
CA ILE A 107 2.27 -7.03 -6.81
C ILE A 107 2.77 -5.58 -6.65
N SER A 108 1.95 -4.74 -6.02
CA SER A 108 2.28 -3.35 -5.71
C SER A 108 1.97 -3.06 -4.25
N CYS A 109 2.35 -1.87 -3.78
CA CYS A 109 1.98 -1.41 -2.44
C CYS A 109 0.46 -1.52 -2.22
N SER A 110 -0.35 -1.14 -3.22
CA SER A 110 -1.81 -1.17 -3.12
C SER A 110 -2.44 -2.56 -3.11
N THR A 111 -1.68 -3.61 -3.45
CA THR A 111 -2.13 -5.00 -3.33
C THR A 111 -2.42 -5.31 -1.86
N CYS A 112 -1.45 -5.00 -0.99
CA CYS A 112 -1.52 -5.25 0.45
C CYS A 112 -2.11 -4.08 1.25
N HIS A 113 -1.90 -2.85 0.78
CA HIS A 113 -2.32 -1.63 1.48
C HIS A 113 -3.57 -1.03 0.84
N ASP A 114 -4.60 -0.82 1.65
CA ASP A 114 -5.79 -0.08 1.23
C ASP A 114 -5.57 1.42 1.42
N ILE A 115 -5.07 2.07 0.36
CA ILE A 115 -4.76 3.51 0.34
C ILE A 115 -6.00 4.36 0.67
N TYR A 116 -7.22 3.88 0.36
CA TYR A 116 -8.44 4.58 0.72
C TYR A 116 -8.56 4.80 2.23
N LEU A 117 -8.14 3.82 3.05
CA LEU A 117 -8.21 3.92 4.51
C LEU A 117 -7.36 5.08 5.06
N GLN A 118 -6.25 5.41 4.40
CA GLN A 118 -5.38 6.51 4.81
C GLN A 118 -6.08 7.87 4.73
N CYS A 119 -7.05 8.01 3.82
CA CYS A 119 -7.85 9.22 3.62
C CYS A 119 -9.07 9.32 4.55
N ARG A 120 -9.24 8.41 5.52
CA ARG A 120 -10.40 8.40 6.42
C ARG A 120 -10.00 8.80 7.83
N LYS A 121 -10.67 9.81 8.39
CA LYS A 121 -10.61 10.07 9.83
C LYS A 121 -11.26 8.91 10.55
N ASN A 122 -10.46 7.98 11.06
CA ASN A 122 -10.95 6.80 11.77
C ASN A 122 -9.97 6.41 12.89
N PRO A 123 -10.13 6.98 14.10
CA PRO A 123 -9.23 6.73 15.22
C PRO A 123 -9.15 5.25 15.60
N ARG A 124 -10.27 4.52 15.53
CA ARG A 124 -10.32 3.08 15.82
C ARG A 124 -9.46 2.29 14.83
N TYR A 125 -9.63 2.53 13.53
CA TYR A 125 -8.81 1.84 12.51
C TYR A 125 -7.34 2.24 12.56
N LYS A 126 -7.02 3.47 12.98
CA LYS A 126 -5.63 3.87 13.22
C LYS A 126 -4.94 3.00 14.27
N ILE A 127 -5.69 2.50 15.25
CA ILE A 127 -5.18 1.61 16.31
C ILE A 127 -5.09 0.16 15.79
N ILE A 128 -6.21 -0.41 15.32
CA ILE A 128 -6.27 -1.84 14.98
C ILE A 128 -5.66 -2.19 13.61
N ASN A 129 -5.48 -1.19 12.75
CA ASN A 129 -4.93 -1.34 11.41
C ASN A 129 -4.01 -0.15 11.05
N ARG A 130 -3.06 0.19 11.91
CA ARG A 130 -2.15 1.33 11.69
C ARG A 130 -1.45 1.34 10.32
N ARG A 131 -1.23 0.16 9.75
CA ARG A 131 -0.57 -0.04 8.45
C ARG A 131 -1.55 -0.14 7.28
N PHE A 132 -2.84 0.17 7.48
CA PHE A 132 -3.87 0.19 6.44
C PHE A 132 -3.84 -1.06 5.57
N LEU A 133 -3.60 -2.23 6.18
CA LEU A 133 -3.58 -3.51 5.49
C LEU A 133 -4.99 -3.87 5.05
N ARG A 134 -5.09 -4.38 3.84
CA ARG A 134 -6.34 -4.83 3.24
C ARG A 134 -6.88 -6.06 3.96
N GLY A 135 -8.16 -6.06 4.31
CA GLY A 135 -8.80 -7.16 5.04
C GLY A 135 -8.41 -7.26 6.53
N ALA A 136 -7.69 -6.28 7.07
CA ALA A 136 -7.40 -6.22 8.51
C ALA A 136 -8.69 -5.96 9.33
N PRO A 137 -8.70 -6.24 10.64
CA PRO A 137 -7.54 -6.53 11.49
C PRO A 137 -6.95 -7.92 11.28
N TYR A 138 -5.64 -8.05 11.49
CA TYR A 138 -4.93 -9.34 11.49
C TYR A 138 -4.21 -9.52 12.82
N VAL A 139 -4.16 -10.76 13.33
CA VAL A 139 -3.36 -11.11 14.52
C VAL A 139 -1.86 -10.85 14.32
N SER A 140 -1.36 -10.96 13.09
CA SER A 140 0.02 -10.62 12.73
C SER A 140 0.14 -10.21 11.26
N ARG A 141 1.22 -9.49 10.90
CA ARG A 141 1.51 -9.14 9.49
C ARG A 141 1.58 -10.37 8.59
N THR A 142 2.16 -11.47 9.07
CA THR A 142 2.28 -12.72 8.32
C THR A 142 0.92 -13.33 7.96
N THR A 143 -0.13 -13.05 8.75
CA THR A 143 -1.48 -13.54 8.47
C THR A 143 -2.01 -13.00 7.15
N LEU A 144 -1.63 -11.78 6.78
CA LEU A 144 -1.94 -11.21 5.46
C LEU A 144 -1.29 -12.03 4.34
N CYS A 145 -0.04 -12.48 4.51
CA CYS A 145 0.66 -13.26 3.50
C CYS A 145 -0.10 -14.56 3.18
N PHE A 146 -0.70 -15.17 4.20
CA PHE A 146 -1.50 -16.40 4.04
C PHE A 146 -2.82 -16.21 3.30
N ARG A 147 -3.19 -14.97 2.96
CA ARG A 147 -4.31 -14.70 2.05
C ARG A 147 -4.04 -15.20 0.63
N CYS A 148 -2.76 -15.29 0.24
CA CYS A 148 -2.34 -15.81 -1.07
C CYS A 148 -1.41 -17.03 -0.94
N HIS A 149 -0.72 -17.18 0.19
CA HIS A 149 0.23 -18.25 0.44
C HIS A 149 -0.35 -19.35 1.32
N ASP A 150 -0.06 -20.61 0.99
CA ASP A 150 -0.37 -21.73 1.86
C ASP A 150 0.47 -21.64 3.15
N LYS A 151 -0.18 -21.52 4.31
CA LYS A 151 0.49 -21.40 5.61
C LYS A 151 1.41 -22.59 5.94
N LYS A 152 1.04 -23.82 5.56
CA LYS A 152 1.85 -25.02 5.81
C LYS A 152 3.09 -25.06 4.92
N LYS A 153 2.98 -24.53 3.69
CA LYS A 153 4.09 -24.46 2.73
C LYS A 153 4.90 -23.16 2.82
N TYR A 154 4.35 -22.13 3.46
CA TYR A 154 5.01 -20.86 3.67
C TYR A 154 6.08 -21.02 4.75
N ARG A 155 7.23 -21.53 4.32
CA ARG A 155 8.43 -21.50 5.13
C ARG A 155 8.82 -20.04 5.27
N LYS A 156 9.01 -19.56 6.51
CA LYS A 156 9.93 -18.43 6.68
C LYS A 156 11.21 -18.89 6.02
N LEU A 157 11.62 -18.15 5.00
CA LEU A 157 12.92 -18.31 4.41
C LEU A 157 13.89 -17.86 5.49
N ASP A 158 14.31 -18.81 6.33
CA ASP A 158 15.36 -18.58 7.30
C ASP A 158 16.67 -19.02 6.63
N PRO A 159 17.43 -18.06 6.08
CA PRO A 159 18.70 -18.35 5.43
C PRO A 159 19.76 -18.80 6.44
N HIS A 160 19.51 -18.74 7.76
CA HIS A 160 20.47 -19.19 8.78
C HIS A 160 20.36 -20.67 9.12
N ASN A 161 19.22 -21.31 8.83
CA ASN A 161 19.11 -22.77 8.99
C ASN A 161 19.51 -23.49 7.69
N GLN A 162 20.80 -23.48 7.36
CA GLN A 162 21.31 -23.95 6.07
C GLN A 162 21.50 -25.47 5.99
N LEU A 163 21.24 -26.19 7.07
CA LEU A 163 21.47 -27.62 7.17
C LEU A 163 20.16 -28.39 7.33
N THR A 164 20.13 -29.60 6.81
CA THR A 164 19.11 -30.60 7.13
C THR A 164 19.33 -31.15 8.54
N GLU A 165 18.36 -31.89 9.07
CA GLU A 165 18.50 -32.58 10.37
C GLU A 165 19.69 -33.55 10.42
N LYS A 166 20.12 -34.05 9.26
CA LYS A 166 21.29 -34.93 9.10
C LYS A 166 22.60 -34.17 8.83
N GLY A 167 22.59 -32.83 8.90
CA GLY A 167 23.76 -31.99 8.68
C GLY A 167 24.11 -31.71 7.21
N ALA A 168 23.37 -32.24 6.24
CA ALA A 168 23.60 -31.95 4.82
C ALA A 168 23.18 -30.52 4.46
N ILE A 169 23.94 -29.84 3.58
CA ILE A 169 23.67 -28.47 3.13
C ILE A 169 22.41 -28.41 2.25
N ILE A 170 21.54 -27.45 2.54
CA ILE A 170 20.36 -27.13 1.73
C ILE A 170 20.76 -26.10 0.67
N VAL A 171 21.18 -26.59 -0.51
CA VAL A 171 21.71 -25.79 -1.62
C VAL A 171 20.83 -24.58 -1.97
N ASP A 172 19.50 -24.75 -2.03
CA ASP A 172 18.56 -23.69 -2.39
C ASP A 172 18.62 -22.46 -1.47
N LYS A 173 19.03 -22.65 -0.21
CA LYS A 173 19.13 -21.53 0.75
C LYS A 173 20.34 -20.64 0.49
N CYS A 174 21.41 -21.18 -0.08
CA CYS A 174 22.57 -20.38 -0.49
C CYS A 174 22.16 -19.33 -1.53
N LEU A 175 21.21 -19.69 -2.41
CA LEU A 175 20.74 -18.84 -3.50
C LEU A 175 19.83 -17.69 -3.03
N TYR A 176 19.55 -17.58 -1.74
CA TYR A 176 18.81 -16.43 -1.19
C TYR A 176 19.68 -15.17 -1.11
N CYS A 177 20.99 -15.36 -0.99
CA CYS A 177 21.97 -14.28 -0.96
C CYS A 177 22.91 -14.32 -2.15
N HIS A 178 23.23 -15.51 -2.66
CA HIS A 178 24.20 -15.70 -3.73
C HIS A 178 23.56 -15.89 -5.10
N VAL A 179 24.22 -15.37 -6.14
CA VAL A 179 23.80 -15.55 -7.54
C VAL A 179 23.92 -17.03 -7.95
N GLU A 180 24.93 -17.70 -7.40
CA GLU A 180 25.21 -19.12 -7.60
C GLU A 180 25.67 -19.73 -6.27
N LYS A 181 25.56 -21.05 -6.11
CA LYS A 181 26.01 -21.70 -4.89
C LYS A 181 27.55 -21.57 -4.80
N PRO A 182 28.11 -20.94 -3.76
CA PRO A 182 29.55 -20.94 -3.55
C PRO A 182 30.03 -22.32 -3.07
N ASP A 183 31.30 -22.63 -3.30
CA ASP A 183 31.98 -23.73 -2.62
C ASP A 183 32.17 -23.36 -1.15
N GLU A 184 31.39 -23.99 -0.29
CA GLU A 184 31.38 -23.76 1.16
C GLU A 184 32.70 -24.11 1.86
N LYS A 185 33.59 -24.85 1.20
CA LYS A 185 34.87 -25.28 1.76
C LYS A 185 36.03 -24.37 1.38
N THR A 186 35.94 -23.73 0.20
CA THR A 186 37.09 -23.02 -0.37
C THR A 186 36.81 -21.56 -0.70
N ALA A 187 35.55 -21.19 -0.97
CA ALA A 187 35.23 -19.84 -1.41
C ALA A 187 35.42 -18.81 -0.28
N THR A 188 36.10 -17.72 -0.63
CA THR A 188 36.30 -16.56 0.22
C THR A 188 35.30 -15.46 -0.09
N PHE A 189 35.20 -14.47 0.79
CA PHE A 189 34.29 -13.33 0.60
C PHE A 189 34.55 -12.53 -0.69
N LYS A 190 35.76 -12.61 -1.26
CA LYS A 190 36.11 -11.93 -2.53
C LYS A 190 35.57 -12.66 -3.76
N GLU A 191 35.27 -13.95 -3.65
CA GLU A 191 34.92 -14.82 -4.78
C GLU A 191 33.41 -15.02 -4.91
N VAL A 192 32.67 -14.81 -3.82
CA VAL A 192 31.22 -14.98 -3.82
C VAL A 192 30.50 -13.83 -4.52
N LYS A 193 29.53 -14.18 -5.37
CA LYS A 193 28.65 -13.19 -6.02
C LYS A 193 27.33 -13.10 -5.27
N LEU A 194 27.01 -11.92 -4.76
CA LEU A 194 25.75 -11.67 -4.07
C LEU A 194 24.70 -11.11 -5.04
N ILE A 195 23.43 -11.46 -4.84
CA ILE A 195 22.30 -10.95 -5.64
C ILE A 195 22.01 -9.46 -5.39
N GLY A 196 22.69 -8.85 -4.42
CA GLY A 196 22.52 -7.46 -4.02
C GLY A 196 23.50 -7.03 -2.95
N ASN A 197 23.32 -5.82 -2.44
CA ASN A 197 24.12 -5.29 -1.33
C ASN A 197 23.90 -6.14 -0.06
N LEU A 198 25.01 -6.53 0.59
CA LEU A 198 25.00 -7.44 1.73
C LEU A 198 24.18 -6.91 2.92
N GLU A 199 24.33 -5.64 3.27
CA GLU A 199 23.59 -5.03 4.38
C GLU A 199 22.08 -5.08 4.11
N ALA A 200 21.66 -4.81 2.87
CA ALA A 200 20.26 -4.91 2.47
C ALA A 200 19.74 -6.36 2.43
N LEU A 201 20.58 -7.33 2.09
CA LEU A 201 20.23 -8.74 2.08
C LEU A 201 19.97 -9.30 3.49
N CYS A 202 20.68 -8.81 4.50
CA CYS A 202 20.51 -9.22 5.90
C CYS A 202 19.19 -8.74 6.52
N PHE A 203 18.52 -7.75 5.93
CA PHE A 203 17.22 -7.26 6.41
C PHE A 203 16.02 -7.96 5.74
N ARG A 204 16.26 -8.87 4.80
CA ARG A 204 15.26 -9.45 3.90
C ARG A 204 14.40 -10.54 4.53
#